data_AF-A0A2D1V1T7-F1
#
_entry.id   AF-A0A2D1V1T7-F1
#
_cell.length_a   1.000
_cell.length_b   1.000
_cell.length_c   1.000
_cell.angle_alpha   90.00
_cell.angle_beta   90.00
_cell.angle_gamma   90.00
#
_symmetry.space_group_name_H-M   'P 1'
#
loop_
_entity.id
_entity.type
_entity.pdbx_description
1 polymer ?
#
loop_
_entity_poly.entity_id
_entity_poly.type
_entity_poly.pdbx_seq_one_letter_code
_entity_poly.pdbx_strand_id
1 'polypeptide(L)' 'FTVLAHNKAEAISFSNLYAPEHLIINVEDADQWVDYIENAGSVFIGRWSPESVGDYASGTNHVLPTYGYARMYGGV' A
#
# COMPACT_ATOMS: atom_id res chain seq x y z
N PHE A 1 -13.72 -3.97 4.59
CA PHE A 1 -14.63 -4.64 3.65
C PHE A 1 -13.81 -5.59 2.79
N THR A 2 -14.45 -6.56 2.13
CA THR A 2 -13.74 -7.49 1.23
C THR A 2 -14.13 -7.18 -0.21
N VAL A 3 -13.12 -7.10 -1.08
CA VAL A 3 -13.31 -6.98 -2.53
C VAL A 3 -12.69 -8.22 -3.17
N LEU A 4 -13.46 -8.87 -4.04
CA LEU A 4 -12.95 -9.96 -4.87
C LEU A 4 -12.62 -9.39 -6.24
N ALA A 5 -11.36 -9.52 -6.65
CA ALA A 5 -10.89 -9.17 -7.99
C ALA A 5 -10.63 -10.46 -8.78
N HIS A 6 -10.78 -10.40 -10.10
CA HIS A 6 -10.50 -11.51 -11.00
C HIS A 6 -9.00 -11.84 -11.08
N ASN A 7 -8.14 -10.85 -10.88
CA ASN A 7 -6.68 -11.02 -10.89
C ASN A 7 -5.97 -9.90 -10.09
N LYS A 8 -4.65 -10.03 -9.92
CA LYS A 8 -3.81 -9.07 -9.18
C LYS A 8 -3.79 -7.67 -9.82
N ALA A 9 -3.81 -7.57 -11.16
CA ALA A 9 -3.80 -6.28 -11.85
C ALA A 9 -5.08 -5.47 -11.57
N GLU A 10 -6.23 -6.13 -11.56
CA GLU A 10 -7.50 -5.49 -11.16
C GLU A 10 -7.49 -5.05 -9.69
N ALA A 11 -6.94 -5.88 -8.79
CA ALA A 11 -6.79 -5.51 -7.39
C ALA A 11 -5.90 -4.27 -7.19
N ILE A 12 -4.82 -4.15 -7.97
CA ILE A 12 -3.95 -2.97 -7.96
C ILE A 12 -4.66 -1.74 -8.51
N SER A 13 -5.36 -1.86 -9.65
CA SER A 13 -6.16 -0.75 -10.19
C SER A 13 -7.20 -0.26 -9.20
N PHE A 14 -7.86 -1.17 -8.48
CA PHE A 14 -8.77 -0.81 -7.39
C PHE A 14 -8.05 -0.08 -6.25
N SER A 15 -6.89 -0.58 -5.83
CA SER A 15 -6.09 0.03 -4.77
C SER A 15 -5.63 1.44 -5.14
N ASN A 16 -5.14 1.64 -6.37
CA ASN A 16 -4.74 2.95 -6.89
C ASN A 16 -5.92 3.93 -6.92
N LEU A 17 -7.13 3.47 -7.29
CA LEU A 17 -8.34 4.30 -7.23
C LEU A 17 -8.70 4.67 -5.79
N TYR A 18 -8.58 3.71 -4.86
CA TYR A 18 -8.92 3.90 -3.46
C TYR A 18 -7.95 4.84 -2.74
N ALA A 19 -6.66 4.80 -3.11
CA ALA A 19 -5.58 5.59 -2.53
C ALA A 19 -5.43 5.39 -1.01
N PRO A 20 -5.06 4.18 -0.57
CA PRO A 20 -4.95 3.84 0.85
C PRO A 20 -3.82 4.60 1.55
N GLU A 21 -3.98 4.80 2.87
CA GLU A 21 -2.92 5.25 3.76
C GLU A 21 -1.80 4.21 3.84
N HIS A 22 -2.14 2.97 4.19
CA HIS A 22 -1.23 1.82 4.22
C HIS A 22 -1.65 0.77 3.19
N LEU A 23 -0.74 0.41 2.28
CA LEU A 23 -0.93 -0.68 1.32
C LEU A 23 -0.01 -1.85 1.67
N ILE A 24 -0.57 -3.04 1.88
CA ILE A 24 0.19 -4.27 2.09
C ILE A 24 0.07 -5.17 0.86
N ILE A 25 1.21 -5.44 0.22
CA ILE A 25 1.31 -6.34 -0.93
C ILE A 25 1.84 -7.69 -0.45
N ASN A 26 0.91 -8.57 -0.05
CA ASN A 26 1.24 -9.92 0.43
C ASN A 26 0.84 -11.01 -0.58
N VAL A 27 1.59 -11.09 -1.66
CA VAL A 27 1.46 -12.10 -2.71
C VAL A 27 2.83 -12.69 -3.06
N GLU A 28 2.86 -13.82 -3.76
CA GLU A 28 4.11 -14.31 -4.38
C GLU A 28 4.67 -13.28 -5.36
N ASP A 29 6.01 -13.14 -5.34
CA ASP A 29 6.78 -12.18 -6.14
C ASP A 29 6.26 -10.74 -5.98
N ALA A 30 6.03 -10.30 -4.73
CA ALA A 30 5.44 -9.01 -4.39
C ALA A 30 6.20 -7.81 -4.98
N ASP A 31 7.53 -7.90 -5.05
CA ASP A 31 8.40 -6.82 -5.55
C ASP A 31 8.05 -6.41 -6.98
N GLN A 32 7.59 -7.34 -7.83
CA GLN A 32 7.25 -7.04 -9.24
C GLN A 32 6.04 -6.09 -9.36
N TRP A 33 5.22 -5.97 -8.31
CA TRP A 33 3.98 -5.21 -8.34
C TRP A 33 4.15 -3.78 -7.86
N VAL A 34 5.29 -3.43 -7.28
CA VAL A 34 5.56 -2.12 -6.67
C VAL A 34 5.50 -1.01 -7.72
N ASP A 35 6.05 -1.24 -8.91
CA ASP A 35 6.07 -0.27 -10.01
C ASP A 35 4.67 0.08 -10.56
N TYR A 36 3.65 -0.70 -10.20
CA TYR A 36 2.26 -0.46 -10.60
C TYR A 36 1.47 0.34 -9.57
N ILE A 37 2.06 0.65 -8.41
CA ILE A 37 1.39 1.43 -7.36
C ILE A 37 1.55 2.91 -7.65
N GLU A 38 0.43 3.58 -7.89
CA GLU A 38 0.38 5.02 -8.18
C GLU A 38 0.02 5.83 -6.94
N ASN A 39 -0.88 5.31 -6.09
CA ASN A 39 -1.41 6.04 -4.94
C ASN A 39 -1.39 5.15 -3.68
N ALA A 40 -0.49 5.44 -2.75
CA ALA A 40 -0.48 4.90 -1.40
C ALA A 40 0.34 5.83 -0.48
N GLY A 41 -0.01 5.93 0.80
CA GLY A 41 0.79 6.66 1.78
C GLY A 41 2.11 5.95 2.09
N SER A 42 2.03 4.65 2.40
CA SER A 42 3.18 3.76 2.59
C SER A 42 2.86 2.36 2.06
N VAL A 43 3.89 1.69 1.52
CA VAL A 43 3.78 0.37 0.88
C VAL A 43 4.63 -0.64 1.63
N PHE A 44 3.98 -1.73 2.04
CA PHE A 44 4.59 -2.85 2.75
C PHE A 44 4.66 -4.07 1.85
N ILE A 45 5.87 -4.57 1.60
CA ILE A 45 6.12 -5.57 0.56
C ILE A 45 6.45 -6.92 1.18
N GLY A 46 5.66 -7.93 0.85
CA GLY A 46 5.91 -9.32 1.23
C GLY A 46 5.51 -9.70 2.66
N ARG A 47 5.64 -10.99 2.95
CA ARG A 47 5.11 -11.64 4.16
C ARG A 47 5.72 -11.15 5.48
N TRP A 48 6.91 -10.57 5.43
CA TRP A 48 7.69 -10.18 6.61
C TRP A 48 7.67 -8.67 6.89
N SER A 49 6.81 -7.94 6.19
CA SER A 49 6.64 -6.50 6.34
C SER A 49 5.25 -6.17 6.91
N PRO A 50 4.93 -6.56 8.16
CA PRO A 50 3.67 -6.14 8.75
C PRO A 50 3.69 -4.62 9.02
N GLU A 51 2.53 -3.99 8.97
CA GLU A 51 2.34 -2.55 9.21
C GLU A 51 2.99 -2.08 10.52
N SER A 52 2.91 -2.90 11.58
CA SER A 52 3.51 -2.60 12.89
C SER A 52 5.02 -2.32 12.82
N VAL A 53 5.76 -2.95 11.88
CA VAL A 53 7.19 -2.64 11.74
C VAL A 53 7.36 -1.23 11.17
N GLY A 54 6.49 -0.80 10.25
CA GLY A 54 6.40 0.58 9.75
C GLY A 54 6.09 1.60 10.84
N ASP A 55 5.18 1.26 11.75
CA ASP A 55 4.75 2.15 12.83
C ASP A 55 5.83 2.41 13.88
N TYR A 56 6.75 1.45 14.08
CA TYR A 56 7.62 1.45 15.26
C TYR A 56 9.11 1.42 14.98
N ALA A 57 9.58 0.73 13.93
CA ALA A 57 10.98 0.30 13.90
C ALA A 57 11.65 0.24 12.51
N SER A 58 10.90 0.31 11.41
CA SER A 58 11.45 0.26 10.05
C SER A 58 12.28 1.51 9.72
N GLY A 59 11.99 2.63 10.37
CA GLY A 59 12.55 3.95 10.07
C GLY A 59 11.68 4.81 9.14
N THR A 60 10.58 4.28 8.60
CA THR A 60 9.58 5.08 7.89
C THR A 60 8.80 5.97 8.85
N ASN A 61 8.33 7.13 8.39
CA ASN A 61 7.38 7.92 9.16
C ASN A 61 5.97 7.35 9.02
N HIS A 62 5.25 7.25 10.13
CA HIS A 62 3.88 6.73 10.17
C HIS A 62 2.80 7.82 10.11
N VAL A 63 3.18 9.10 10.03
CA VAL A 63 2.22 10.20 9.82
C VAL A 63 1.98 10.32 8.32
N LEU A 64 0.89 9.68 7.86
CA LEU A 64 0.59 9.49 6.44
C LEU A 64 -0.74 10.15 6.03
N PRO A 65 -0.92 10.43 4.73
CA PRO A 65 -2.19 10.94 4.21
C PRO A 65 -3.27 9.85 4.22
N THR A 66 -4.37 10.16 4.90
CA THR A 66 -5.56 9.30 5.04
C THR A 66 -6.74 9.85 4.23
N TYR A 67 -7.90 9.17 4.22
CA TYR A 67 -9.14 9.63 3.57
C TYR A 67 -9.00 9.92 2.06
N GLY A 68 -8.13 9.17 1.38
CA GLY A 68 -7.88 9.30 -0.07
C GLY A 68 -6.93 10.44 -0.45
N TYR A 69 -6.30 11.12 0.53
CA TYR A 69 -5.33 12.18 0.28
C TYR A 69 -3.98 11.68 -0.24
N ALA A 70 -3.72 10.37 -0.22
CA ALA A 70 -2.53 9.77 -0.83
C ALA A 70 -2.41 10.02 -2.35
N ARG A 71 -3.47 10.52 -3.01
CA ARG A 71 -3.43 10.97 -4.42
C ARG A 71 -2.65 12.27 -4.65
N MET A 72 -2.42 13.04 -3.59
CA MET A 72 -1.94 14.44 -3.73
C MET A 72 -0.85 14.81 -2.72
N TYR A 73 -0.74 14.08 -1.61
CA TYR A 73 0.15 14.41 -0.50
C TYR A 73 1.07 13.23 -0.17
N GLY A 74 2.26 13.54 0.35
CA GLY A 74 3.19 12.55 0.90
C GLY A 74 3.10 12.44 2.42
N GLY A 75 3.74 11.42 2.98
CA GLY A 75 4.01 11.33 4.42
C GLY A 75 5.01 12.38 4.89
N VAL A 76 5.06 12.60 6.20
CA VAL A 76 5.96 13.58 6.85
C VAL A 76 7.38 13.04 7.00
#